data_AF-A0AAD5Q5A0-F1
#
_entry.id   AF-A0AAD5Q5A0-F1
#
_cell.length_a   1.000
_cell.length_b   1.000
_cell.length_c   1.000
_cell.angle_alpha   90.00
_cell.angle_beta   90.00
_cell.angle_gamma   90.00
#
_symmetry.space_group_name_H-M   'P 1'
#
loop_
_entity.id
_entity.type
_entity.pdbx_description
1 polymer ?
#
loop_
_entity_poly.entity_id
_entity_poly.type
_entity_poly.pdbx_seq_one_letter_code
_entity_poly.pdbx_strand_id
1 'polypeptide(L)'
;MKDSGAIHGAKGGAASPPSDLSARRTTPMYVRSLLWKNWLLKKRHPIATFLEMALPCLFIVLLGVLKNQTTDVTVPAGWSDDSASPADDTLGTSYNLFEPVGSSVPWIPASLPRFYSTEVTLTGLIMSLGGQSINDGLKLDELAPSDLSACTTGVLVRGAVDTDPSSPYRVPDACAGKVSPYKIAIAPDNTFTREYFMQTMDQWYPRIKLLNGTGVVPEIPSLRESVVFYKTAKDLEDYVMSNNYGDGVKNPRIYGGIVFDKFPGDDEIGQFTSIEYSLRLNSTLGRRGVTGLVPRTIGDPPALFPFQRKLDISYYPRYVTSGFMTLQTLVTRFVTCMPEWSSATKKTTGKCQRPQATALKSDDIDKQLMASLDSDVRIQFVLSSLLSAEALLKPLRQVPQPYLGGAVAPFPIETYISSPFYDQVKDVFALVFILAYLYCVSRILVVFIQEKESRLREYMKILGVKEKAIIISWYITYGAILLRTAFAESSPHQ
;
A
#
# COMPACT_ATOMS: atom_id res chain seq x y z
N MET A 1 51.34 12.58 107.21
CA MET A 1 52.81 12.57 107.13
C MET A 1 53.19 12.04 105.75
N LYS A 2 53.79 12.93 104.95
CA LYS A 2 54.30 12.80 103.57
C LYS A 2 53.31 12.80 102.39
N ASP A 3 53.48 13.90 101.65
CA ASP A 3 53.01 14.29 100.32
C ASP A 3 53.56 13.44 99.15
N SER A 4 52.88 13.67 98.02
CA SER A 4 53.38 13.76 96.64
C SER A 4 53.44 12.50 95.77
N GLY A 5 52.71 12.59 94.65
CA GLY A 5 52.86 11.71 93.49
C GLY A 5 51.65 11.77 92.55
N ALA A 6 51.52 12.83 91.75
CA ALA A 6 50.52 12.94 90.70
C ALA A 6 50.84 12.00 89.52
N ILE A 7 49.87 11.16 89.12
CA ILE A 7 49.88 10.47 87.82
C ILE A 7 48.46 10.52 87.24
N HIS A 8 48.36 11.12 86.04
CA HIS A 8 47.15 11.20 85.22
C HIS A 8 46.61 9.81 84.84
N GLY A 9 45.39 9.50 85.27
CA GLY A 9 44.62 8.34 84.80
C GLY A 9 43.50 8.80 83.86
N ALA A 10 43.77 8.75 82.55
CA ALA A 10 42.80 9.03 81.51
C ALA A 10 41.76 7.90 81.37
N LYS A 11 40.53 8.31 81.03
CA LYS A 11 39.31 7.52 80.78
C LYS A 11 39.57 6.14 80.13
N GLY A 12 39.22 5.07 80.85
CA GLY A 12 39.11 3.72 80.30
C GLY A 12 37.91 3.61 79.35
N GLY A 13 38.20 3.34 78.08
CA GLY A 13 37.24 3.22 77.00
C GLY A 13 36.31 2.02 77.14
N ALA A 14 35.05 2.23 76.78
CA ALA A 14 34.05 1.20 76.60
C ALA A 14 34.50 0.20 75.52
N ALA A 15 34.35 -1.09 75.82
CA ALA A 15 34.52 -2.17 74.86
C ALA A 15 33.57 -1.96 73.68
N SER A 16 34.13 -2.00 72.47
CA SER A 16 33.35 -2.01 71.22
C SER A 16 32.52 -3.30 71.12
N PRO A 17 31.25 -3.23 70.67
CA PRO A 17 30.46 -4.42 70.42
C PRO A 17 31.01 -5.16 69.18
N PRO A 18 30.82 -6.49 69.07
CA PRO A 18 31.30 -7.23 67.91
C PRO A 18 30.64 -6.67 66.64
N SER A 19 31.45 -6.35 65.63
CA SER A 19 30.99 -5.89 64.32
C SER A 19 29.94 -6.86 63.77
N ASP A 20 28.73 -6.36 63.53
CA ASP A 20 27.62 -7.15 63.03
C ASP A 20 27.92 -7.67 61.61
N LEU A 21 28.31 -8.95 61.52
CA LEU A 21 28.64 -9.64 60.27
C LEU A 21 27.46 -9.66 59.28
N SER A 22 26.24 -9.38 59.74
CA SER A 22 25.05 -9.26 58.89
C SER A 22 25.08 -8.00 58.01
N ALA A 23 25.69 -6.91 58.48
CA ALA A 23 25.77 -5.63 57.78
C ALA A 23 26.74 -5.64 56.58
N ARG A 24 27.68 -6.60 56.53
CA ARG A 24 28.63 -6.79 55.41
C ARG A 24 28.05 -7.57 54.22
N ARG A 25 26.84 -8.15 54.33
CA ARG A 25 26.22 -8.97 53.27
C ARG A 25 25.51 -8.11 52.23
N THR A 26 26.27 -7.29 51.50
CA THR A 26 25.73 -6.44 50.45
C THR A 26 25.57 -7.23 49.13
N THR A 27 24.46 -6.99 48.41
CA THR A 27 24.20 -7.56 47.07
C THR A 27 25.43 -7.56 46.12
N PRO A 28 26.24 -6.49 46.01
CA PRO A 28 27.44 -6.49 45.14
C PRO A 28 28.51 -7.51 45.52
N MET A 29 28.71 -7.84 46.81
CA MET A 29 29.67 -8.86 47.23
C MET A 29 29.24 -10.26 46.78
N TYR A 30 27.94 -10.55 46.84
CA TYR A 30 27.39 -11.79 46.28
C TYR A 30 27.52 -11.84 44.76
N VAL A 31 27.23 -10.74 44.07
CA VAL A 31 27.39 -10.67 42.61
C VAL A 31 28.84 -10.94 42.20
N ARG A 32 29.84 -10.36 42.87
CA ARG A 32 31.26 -10.62 42.58
C ARG A 32 31.62 -12.10 42.72
N SER A 33 31.15 -12.75 43.77
CA SER A 33 31.39 -14.18 44.02
C SER A 33 30.70 -15.06 42.98
N LEU A 34 29.48 -14.70 42.57
CA LEU A 34 28.74 -15.39 41.52
C LEU A 34 29.35 -15.18 40.14
N LEU A 35 29.91 -14.00 39.84
CA LEU A 35 30.66 -13.76 38.61
C LEU A 35 31.91 -14.65 38.53
N TRP A 36 32.62 -14.82 39.65
CA TRP A 36 33.73 -15.78 39.72
C TRP A 36 33.27 -17.21 39.46
N LYS A 37 32.15 -17.63 40.07
CA LYS A 37 31.51 -18.94 39.79
C LYS A 37 31.20 -19.09 38.30
N ASN A 38 30.55 -18.10 37.71
CA ASN A 38 30.13 -18.14 36.30
C ASN A 38 31.34 -18.15 35.35
N TRP A 39 32.39 -17.39 35.67
CA TRP A 39 33.64 -17.41 34.93
C TRP A 39 34.33 -18.79 35.01
N LEU A 40 34.37 -19.39 36.20
CA LEU A 40 34.92 -20.74 36.39
C LEU A 40 34.12 -21.79 35.60
N LEU A 41 32.79 -21.69 35.60
CA LEU A 41 31.91 -22.56 34.80
C LEU A 41 32.22 -22.45 33.31
N LYS A 42 32.42 -21.23 32.81
CA LYS A 42 32.78 -20.96 31.41
C LYS A 42 34.19 -21.48 31.09
N LYS A 43 35.17 -21.29 31.98
CA LYS A 43 36.54 -21.80 31.82
C LYS A 43 36.62 -23.34 31.79
N ARG A 44 35.71 -24.03 32.49
CA ARG A 44 35.65 -25.51 32.52
C ARG A 44 35.03 -26.12 31.26
N HIS A 45 34.29 -25.34 30.47
CA HIS A 45 33.71 -25.77 29.20
C HIS A 45 34.24 -24.93 28.04
N PRO A 46 35.57 -24.97 27.77
CA PRO A 46 36.22 -24.08 26.82
C PRO A 46 35.68 -24.25 25.39
N ILE A 47 35.38 -25.49 24.98
CA ILE A 47 34.80 -25.80 23.66
C ILE A 47 33.42 -25.15 23.51
N ALA A 48 32.58 -25.24 24.54
CA ALA A 48 31.25 -24.66 24.48
C ALA A 48 31.31 -23.13 24.40
N THR A 49 32.17 -22.49 25.19
CA THR A 49 32.39 -21.04 25.12
C THR A 49 33.01 -20.58 23.80
N PHE A 50 33.90 -21.40 23.22
CA PHE A 50 34.45 -21.10 21.91
C PHE A 50 33.34 -21.14 20.85
N LEU A 51 32.52 -22.19 20.82
CA LEU A 51 31.39 -22.30 19.88
C LEU A 51 30.33 -21.21 20.08
N GLU A 52 30.07 -20.78 21.32
CA GLU A 52 29.17 -19.66 21.64
C GLU A 52 29.65 -18.34 20.98
N MET A 53 30.96 -18.18 20.79
CA MET A 53 31.55 -17.00 20.15
C MET A 53 31.79 -17.21 18.65
N ALA A 54 32.28 -18.37 18.26
CA ALA A 54 32.68 -18.69 16.90
C ALA A 54 31.49 -18.82 15.94
N LEU A 55 30.35 -19.35 16.41
CA LEU A 55 29.18 -19.55 15.54
C LEU A 55 28.60 -18.22 15.03
N PRO A 56 28.27 -17.22 15.88
CA PRO A 56 27.86 -15.90 15.39
C PRO A 56 28.89 -15.26 14.45
N CYS A 57 30.18 -15.32 14.82
CA CYS A 57 31.26 -14.79 13.97
C CYS A 57 31.30 -15.49 12.60
N LEU A 58 31.12 -16.80 12.55
CA LEU A 58 31.10 -17.58 11.30
C LEU A 58 29.94 -17.15 10.40
N PHE A 59 28.75 -16.92 10.96
CA PHE A 59 27.60 -16.43 10.19
C PHE A 59 27.82 -15.02 9.65
N ILE A 60 28.46 -14.12 10.42
CA ILE A 60 28.83 -12.77 9.94
C ILE A 60 29.87 -12.84 8.83
N VAL A 61 30.91 -13.67 8.98
CA VAL A 61 31.92 -13.89 7.93
C VAL A 61 31.28 -14.47 6.67
N LEU A 62 30.36 -15.44 6.82
CA LEU A 62 29.61 -15.99 5.70
C LEU A 62 28.80 -14.92 4.96
N LEU A 63 28.08 -14.05 5.69
CA LEU A 63 27.36 -12.92 5.09
C LEU A 63 28.31 -11.94 4.40
N GLY A 64 29.49 -11.68 4.98
CA GLY A 64 30.52 -10.84 4.36
C GLY A 64 31.08 -11.43 3.06
N VAL A 65 31.34 -12.74 3.02
CA VAL A 65 31.74 -13.45 1.80
C VAL A 65 30.65 -13.38 0.73
N LEU A 66 29.39 -13.59 1.11
CA LEU A 66 28.26 -13.47 0.19
C LEU A 66 28.08 -12.03 -0.32
N LYS A 67 28.26 -11.01 0.55
CA LYS A 67 28.26 -9.60 0.14
C LYS A 67 29.37 -9.31 -0.86
N ASN A 68 30.54 -9.92 -0.73
CA ASN A 68 31.65 -9.71 -1.66
C ASN A 68 31.42 -10.35 -3.04
N GLN A 69 30.40 -11.19 -3.20
CA GLN A 69 29.98 -11.73 -4.50
C GLN A 69 29.00 -10.81 -5.24
N THR A 70 28.51 -9.77 -4.57
CA THR A 70 27.59 -8.79 -5.15
C THR A 70 28.28 -7.43 -5.23
N THR A 71 28.24 -6.80 -6.40
CA THR A 71 28.77 -5.45 -6.59
C THR A 71 27.80 -4.41 -6.04
N ASP A 72 28.35 -3.40 -5.36
CA ASP A 72 27.59 -2.20 -5.01
C ASP A 72 27.41 -1.35 -6.29
N VAL A 73 26.21 -0.84 -6.50
CA VAL A 73 25.78 -0.14 -7.73
C VAL A 73 25.62 1.35 -7.43
N THR A 74 26.31 2.22 -8.17
CA THR A 74 26.14 3.67 -8.08
C THR A 74 24.98 4.09 -8.99
N VAL A 75 23.84 4.44 -8.39
CA VAL A 75 22.64 4.88 -9.11
C VAL A 75 22.74 6.39 -9.37
N PRO A 76 22.73 6.84 -10.64
CA PRO A 76 22.81 8.26 -10.98
C PRO A 76 21.55 9.04 -10.59
N ALA A 77 21.69 10.36 -10.41
CA ALA A 77 20.56 11.27 -10.25
C ALA A 77 19.60 11.25 -11.47
N GLY A 78 18.34 11.63 -11.26
CA GLY A 78 17.30 11.66 -12.29
C GLY A 78 16.29 10.52 -12.16
N TRP A 79 15.83 9.97 -13.29
CA TRP A 79 15.01 8.76 -13.33
C TRP A 79 15.88 7.54 -13.59
N SER A 80 16.44 7.00 -12.51
CA SER A 80 17.40 5.89 -12.56
C SER A 80 17.00 4.77 -11.61
N ASP A 81 17.50 3.56 -11.87
CA ASP A 81 17.37 2.41 -10.97
C ASP A 81 18.71 1.70 -10.73
N ASP A 82 18.65 0.67 -9.90
CA ASP A 82 19.79 -0.18 -9.51
C ASP A 82 20.03 -1.35 -10.48
N SER A 83 19.39 -1.36 -11.65
CA SER A 83 19.72 -2.34 -12.69
C SER A 83 21.07 -2.01 -13.31
N ALA A 84 21.93 -3.02 -13.42
CA ALA A 84 23.26 -2.90 -14.00
C ALA A 84 23.20 -2.33 -15.42
N SER A 85 23.99 -1.30 -15.67
CA SER A 85 24.15 -0.71 -16.99
C SER A 85 24.81 -1.70 -17.95
N PRO A 86 24.44 -1.75 -19.25
CA PRO A 86 25.05 -2.65 -20.23
C PRO A 86 26.58 -2.49 -20.38
N ALA A 87 27.13 -1.36 -19.95
CA ALA A 87 28.55 -1.05 -20.05
C ALA A 87 29.35 -1.35 -18.77
N ASP A 88 28.69 -1.35 -17.59
CA ASP A 88 29.36 -1.46 -16.29
C ASP A 88 28.37 -1.90 -15.20
N ASP A 89 28.64 -3.06 -14.59
CA ASP A 89 27.83 -3.65 -13.51
C ASP A 89 27.92 -2.88 -12.19
N THR A 90 28.81 -1.88 -12.09
CA THR A 90 28.93 -0.98 -10.93
C THR A 90 28.10 0.30 -11.09
N LEU A 91 27.50 0.53 -12.27
CA LEU A 91 26.68 1.70 -12.56
C LEU A 91 25.22 1.31 -12.75
N GLY A 92 24.33 2.08 -12.12
CA GLY A 92 22.89 1.95 -12.31
C GLY A 92 22.47 2.49 -13.68
N THR A 93 21.28 2.09 -14.12
CA THR A 93 20.75 2.52 -15.42
C THR A 93 19.92 3.79 -15.27
N SER A 94 20.22 4.79 -16.09
CA SER A 94 19.41 6.01 -16.24
C SER A 94 18.47 5.93 -17.43
N TYR A 95 17.28 6.46 -17.26
CA TYR A 95 16.19 6.36 -18.23
C TYR A 95 15.64 7.75 -18.58
N ASN A 96 14.99 7.85 -19.75
CA ASN A 96 14.15 8.99 -20.06
C ASN A 96 12.86 8.93 -19.22
N LEU A 97 12.31 10.09 -18.82
CA LEU A 97 10.99 10.17 -18.19
C LEU A 97 9.90 9.45 -19.00
N PHE A 98 9.99 9.52 -20.33
CA PHE A 98 9.04 8.92 -21.27
C PHE A 98 9.44 7.51 -21.71
N GLU A 99 10.27 6.80 -20.95
CA GLU A 99 10.64 5.40 -21.24
C GLU A 99 9.36 4.55 -21.43
N PRO A 100 9.10 4.05 -22.65
CA PRO A 100 7.79 3.53 -23.03
C PRO A 100 7.48 2.17 -22.40
N VAL A 101 8.49 1.47 -21.90
CA VAL A 101 8.35 0.13 -21.30
C VAL A 101 9.04 0.11 -19.95
N GLY A 102 8.31 -0.22 -18.90
CA GLY A 102 8.95 -0.46 -17.61
C GLY A 102 8.04 -0.64 -16.42
N SER A 103 6.73 -0.47 -16.59
CA SER A 103 5.76 -0.85 -15.56
C SER A 103 4.68 -1.77 -16.13
N SER A 104 4.09 -2.58 -15.27
CA SER A 104 2.96 -3.44 -15.61
C SER A 104 1.98 -3.47 -14.46
N VAL A 105 0.70 -3.56 -14.80
CA VAL A 105 -0.40 -3.62 -13.84
C VAL A 105 -1.21 -4.87 -14.19
N PRO A 106 -1.48 -5.79 -13.23
CA PRO A 106 -2.00 -7.13 -13.55
C PRO A 106 -3.30 -7.17 -14.37
N TRP A 107 -4.16 -6.15 -14.28
CA TRP A 107 -5.44 -6.07 -14.97
C TRP A 107 -5.41 -5.28 -16.29
N ILE A 108 -4.22 -4.84 -16.73
CA ILE A 108 -4.03 -4.12 -17.99
C ILE A 108 -3.17 -5.00 -18.91
N PRO A 109 -3.71 -5.48 -20.04
CA PRO A 109 -3.00 -6.37 -20.95
C PRO A 109 -2.05 -5.59 -21.89
N ALA A 110 -1.34 -4.59 -21.36
CA ALA A 110 -0.41 -3.74 -22.09
C ALA A 110 0.78 -3.35 -21.19
N SER A 111 1.96 -3.22 -21.78
CA SER A 111 3.12 -2.62 -21.10
C SER A 111 2.87 -1.13 -20.92
N LEU A 112 3.06 -0.64 -19.70
CA LEU A 112 2.93 0.77 -19.39
C LEU A 112 4.31 1.44 -19.39
N PRO A 113 4.37 2.76 -19.67
CA PRO A 113 5.59 3.52 -19.51
C PRO A 113 6.11 3.42 -18.08
N ARG A 114 7.42 3.57 -17.94
CA ARG A 114 8.08 3.32 -16.65
C ARG A 114 7.77 4.36 -15.60
N PHE A 115 7.78 5.64 -15.98
CA PHE A 115 7.64 6.77 -15.05
C PHE A 115 6.45 7.67 -15.37
N TYR A 116 6.15 7.89 -16.66
CA TYR A 116 5.10 8.79 -17.10
C TYR A 116 3.82 8.02 -17.43
N SER A 117 2.79 8.10 -16.59
CA SER A 117 1.51 7.45 -16.85
C SER A 117 0.37 8.47 -16.92
N THR A 118 -0.53 8.29 -17.88
CA THR A 118 -1.70 9.14 -18.09
C THR A 118 -2.96 8.53 -17.50
N GLU A 119 -3.86 9.39 -17.03
CA GLU A 119 -5.20 9.06 -16.57
C GLU A 119 -5.98 8.34 -17.67
N VAL A 120 -6.69 7.27 -17.29
CA VAL A 120 -7.63 6.61 -18.19
C VAL A 120 -8.90 7.45 -18.32
N THR A 121 -9.53 7.45 -19.49
CA THR A 121 -10.75 8.23 -19.69
C THR A 121 -11.93 7.58 -18.99
N LEU A 122 -12.94 8.37 -18.61
CA LEU A 122 -14.15 7.82 -18.01
C LEU A 122 -14.86 6.85 -18.96
N THR A 123 -14.83 7.15 -20.27
CA THR A 123 -15.32 6.29 -21.34
C THR A 123 -14.62 4.92 -21.32
N GLY A 124 -13.28 4.91 -21.26
CA GLY A 124 -12.48 3.68 -21.14
C GLY A 124 -12.74 2.93 -19.83
N LEU A 125 -12.92 3.66 -18.72
CA LEU A 125 -13.29 3.08 -17.43
C LEU A 125 -14.64 2.36 -17.51
N ILE A 126 -15.70 3.04 -17.94
CA ILE A 126 -17.07 2.49 -18.08
C ILE A 126 -17.07 1.26 -18.98
N MET A 127 -16.39 1.32 -20.12
CA MET A 127 -16.28 0.18 -21.03
C MET A 127 -15.60 -1.01 -20.35
N SER A 128 -14.53 -0.76 -19.58
CA SER A 128 -13.80 -1.82 -18.89
C SER A 128 -14.60 -2.47 -17.74
N LEU A 129 -15.63 -1.81 -17.19
CA LEU A 129 -16.51 -2.40 -16.19
C LEU A 129 -17.28 -3.60 -16.75
N GLY A 130 -17.74 -3.53 -18.00
CA GLY A 130 -18.37 -4.66 -18.69
C GLY A 130 -17.41 -5.84 -18.84
N GLY A 131 -16.17 -5.55 -19.24
CA GLY A 131 -15.05 -6.49 -19.26
C GLY A 131 -14.87 -7.25 -17.96
N GLN A 132 -14.76 -6.49 -16.87
CA GLN A 132 -14.56 -7.05 -15.54
C GLN A 132 -15.77 -7.87 -15.07
N SER A 133 -16.99 -7.46 -15.45
CA SER A 133 -18.23 -8.18 -15.10
C SER A 133 -18.28 -9.59 -15.68
N ILE A 134 -17.76 -9.77 -16.91
CA ILE A 134 -17.63 -11.09 -17.53
C ILE A 134 -16.51 -11.90 -16.89
N ASN A 135 -15.35 -11.29 -16.65
CA ASN A 135 -14.21 -11.99 -16.05
C ASN A 135 -14.53 -12.52 -14.64
N ASP A 136 -15.31 -11.78 -13.86
CA ASP A 136 -15.74 -12.17 -12.51
C ASP A 136 -17.12 -12.86 -12.48
N GLY A 137 -17.59 -13.33 -13.64
CA GLY A 137 -18.83 -14.09 -13.79
C GLY A 137 -18.78 -15.44 -13.08
N LEU A 138 -19.91 -15.86 -12.52
CA LEU A 138 -20.01 -17.08 -11.72
C LEU A 138 -20.38 -18.28 -12.59
N LYS A 139 -19.48 -19.26 -12.72
CA LYS A 139 -19.77 -20.53 -13.42
C LYS A 139 -20.32 -20.33 -14.84
N LEU A 140 -19.68 -19.43 -15.59
CA LEU A 140 -20.06 -19.14 -16.98
C LEU A 140 -19.88 -20.34 -17.92
N ASP A 141 -19.02 -21.28 -17.55
CA ASP A 141 -18.76 -22.55 -18.22
C ASP A 141 -19.96 -23.51 -18.22
N GLU A 142 -20.88 -23.36 -17.27
CA GLU A 142 -22.13 -24.12 -17.21
C GLU A 142 -23.22 -23.57 -18.17
N LEU A 143 -22.99 -22.43 -18.85
CA LEU A 143 -23.93 -21.90 -19.85
C LEU A 143 -23.83 -22.68 -21.18
N ALA A 144 -24.93 -22.75 -21.92
CA ALA A 144 -24.87 -23.26 -23.30
C ALA A 144 -23.94 -22.36 -24.14
N PRO A 145 -23.19 -22.90 -25.12
CA PRO A 145 -22.25 -22.09 -25.92
C PRO A 145 -22.88 -20.88 -26.62
N SER A 146 -24.13 -21.02 -27.07
CA SER A 146 -24.91 -19.91 -27.66
C SER A 146 -25.21 -18.82 -26.64
N ASP A 147 -25.56 -19.20 -25.41
CA ASP A 147 -25.93 -18.29 -24.33
C ASP A 147 -24.70 -17.58 -23.77
N LEU A 148 -23.59 -18.30 -23.63
CA LEU A 148 -22.29 -17.73 -23.28
C LEU A 148 -21.86 -16.69 -24.33
N SER A 149 -21.98 -17.02 -25.63
CA SER A 149 -21.66 -16.08 -26.72
C SER A 149 -22.58 -14.86 -26.71
N ALA A 150 -23.89 -15.05 -26.49
CA ALA A 150 -24.85 -13.94 -26.44
C ALA A 150 -24.63 -13.04 -25.22
N CYS A 151 -24.33 -13.64 -24.06
CA CYS A 151 -24.01 -12.93 -22.83
C CYS A 151 -22.73 -12.10 -22.97
N THR A 152 -21.62 -12.74 -23.39
CA THR A 152 -20.32 -12.07 -23.57
C THR A 152 -20.40 -10.97 -24.62
N THR A 153 -21.04 -11.23 -25.77
CA THR A 153 -21.24 -10.21 -26.81
C THR A 153 -22.12 -9.06 -26.34
N GLY A 154 -23.20 -9.36 -25.61
CA GLY A 154 -24.09 -8.33 -25.07
C GLY A 154 -23.39 -7.40 -24.09
N VAL A 155 -22.62 -7.94 -23.15
CA VAL A 155 -21.94 -7.13 -22.13
C VAL A 155 -20.67 -6.46 -22.68
N LEU A 156 -19.80 -7.21 -23.38
CA LEU A 156 -18.49 -6.69 -23.82
C LEU A 156 -18.59 -5.78 -25.05
N VAL A 157 -19.43 -6.15 -26.01
CA VAL A 157 -19.48 -5.46 -27.30
C VAL A 157 -20.62 -4.44 -27.32
N ARG A 158 -21.83 -4.83 -26.90
CA ARG A 158 -22.99 -3.92 -26.89
C ARG A 158 -23.12 -3.06 -25.63
N GLY A 159 -22.20 -3.22 -24.67
CA GLY A 159 -22.21 -2.49 -23.41
C GLY A 159 -23.49 -2.67 -22.61
N ALA A 160 -24.18 -3.81 -22.73
CA ALA A 160 -25.46 -4.05 -22.09
C ALA A 160 -25.26 -4.38 -20.60
N VAL A 161 -25.16 -3.33 -19.78
CA VAL A 161 -24.81 -3.43 -18.36
C VAL A 161 -25.97 -3.06 -17.43
N ASP A 162 -27.09 -2.54 -17.94
CA ASP A 162 -28.19 -2.05 -17.11
C ASP A 162 -28.82 -3.18 -16.28
N THR A 163 -29.21 -2.85 -15.04
CA THR A 163 -29.83 -3.79 -14.10
C THR A 163 -31.36 -3.75 -14.16
N ASP A 164 -31.94 -2.72 -14.78
CA ASP A 164 -33.38 -2.62 -14.98
C ASP A 164 -33.86 -3.60 -16.07
N PRO A 165 -34.76 -4.56 -15.75
CA PRO A 165 -35.26 -5.53 -16.73
C PRO A 165 -36.08 -4.88 -17.87
N SER A 166 -36.60 -3.67 -17.67
CA SER A 166 -37.33 -2.93 -18.70
C SER A 166 -36.41 -2.20 -19.68
N SER A 167 -35.12 -2.06 -19.33
CA SER A 167 -34.15 -1.36 -20.16
C SER A 167 -33.83 -2.15 -21.44
N PRO A 168 -33.76 -1.49 -22.61
CA PRO A 168 -33.25 -2.13 -23.82
C PRO A 168 -31.75 -2.47 -23.73
N TYR A 169 -31.05 -1.91 -22.74
CA TYR A 169 -29.61 -2.10 -22.51
C TYR A 169 -29.32 -2.96 -21.28
N ARG A 170 -30.31 -3.74 -20.82
CA ARG A 170 -30.16 -4.66 -19.70
C ARG A 170 -29.11 -5.73 -19.96
N VAL A 171 -28.50 -6.22 -18.88
CA VAL A 171 -27.67 -7.44 -18.94
C VAL A 171 -28.49 -8.55 -19.62
N PRO A 172 -27.95 -9.21 -20.67
CA PRO A 172 -28.72 -10.20 -21.42
C PRO A 172 -29.28 -11.32 -20.55
N ASP A 173 -30.52 -11.73 -20.81
CA ASP A 173 -31.15 -12.85 -20.10
C ASP A 173 -30.36 -14.17 -20.32
N ALA A 174 -29.63 -14.27 -21.43
CA ALA A 174 -28.69 -15.35 -21.75
C ALA A 174 -27.55 -15.50 -20.72
N CYS A 175 -27.24 -14.45 -19.95
CA CYS A 175 -26.29 -14.56 -18.84
C CYS A 175 -26.86 -15.37 -17.66
N ALA A 176 -28.17 -15.66 -17.64
CA ALA A 176 -28.86 -16.48 -16.64
C ALA A 176 -28.54 -16.09 -15.18
N GLY A 177 -28.36 -14.80 -14.91
CA GLY A 177 -28.02 -14.29 -13.57
C GLY A 177 -26.59 -14.59 -13.10
N LYS A 178 -25.74 -15.17 -13.96
CA LYS A 178 -24.35 -15.53 -13.65
C LYS A 178 -23.37 -14.36 -13.79
N VAL A 179 -23.82 -13.26 -14.37
CA VAL A 179 -23.06 -12.03 -14.51
C VAL A 179 -23.68 -10.96 -13.61
N SER A 180 -22.84 -10.41 -12.74
CA SER A 180 -23.19 -9.28 -11.88
C SER A 180 -22.44 -8.06 -12.39
N PRO A 181 -23.12 -7.06 -12.98
CA PRO A 181 -22.44 -5.94 -13.60
C PRO A 181 -21.70 -5.10 -12.56
N TYR A 182 -20.49 -4.67 -12.88
CA TYR A 182 -19.77 -3.67 -12.10
C TYR A 182 -20.40 -2.29 -12.30
N LYS A 183 -20.65 -1.59 -11.19
CA LYS A 183 -21.26 -0.26 -11.15
C LYS A 183 -20.43 0.72 -10.34
N ILE A 184 -20.60 2.00 -10.66
CA ILE A 184 -20.16 3.11 -9.81
C ILE A 184 -21.31 3.45 -8.86
N ALA A 185 -21.08 3.36 -7.55
CA ALA A 185 -22.06 3.76 -6.56
C ALA A 185 -22.10 5.30 -6.43
N ILE A 186 -23.28 5.87 -6.27
CA ILE A 186 -23.47 7.28 -5.89
C ILE A 186 -24.33 7.34 -4.63
N ALA A 187 -23.89 8.12 -3.65
CA ALA A 187 -24.66 8.40 -2.44
C ALA A 187 -24.50 9.87 -2.02
N PRO A 188 -25.53 10.49 -1.42
CA PRO A 188 -26.89 9.99 -1.24
C PRO A 188 -27.75 10.10 -2.52
N ASP A 189 -28.85 9.34 -2.61
CA ASP A 189 -29.86 9.46 -3.67
C ASP A 189 -30.82 10.61 -3.35
N ASN A 190 -30.61 11.77 -3.96
CA ASN A 190 -31.39 12.98 -3.74
C ASN A 190 -31.47 13.84 -5.01
N THR A 191 -32.15 14.98 -4.95
CA THR A 191 -32.28 15.89 -6.11
C THR A 191 -30.92 16.31 -6.68
N PHE A 192 -29.94 16.59 -5.82
CA PHE A 192 -28.61 17.01 -6.24
C PHE A 192 -27.87 15.92 -7.03
N THR A 193 -27.84 14.68 -6.53
CA THR A 193 -27.10 13.60 -7.22
C THR A 193 -27.84 13.06 -8.44
N ARG A 194 -29.18 12.95 -8.36
CA ARG A 194 -30.01 12.35 -9.42
C ARG A 194 -30.38 13.34 -10.52
N GLU A 195 -30.91 14.49 -10.16
CA GLU A 195 -31.48 15.44 -11.12
C GLU A 195 -30.48 16.50 -11.58
N TYR A 196 -29.41 16.75 -10.82
CA TYR A 196 -28.41 17.75 -11.19
C TYR A 196 -27.08 17.10 -11.65
N PHE A 197 -26.42 16.33 -10.79
CA PHE A 197 -25.16 15.66 -11.14
C PHE A 197 -25.36 14.64 -12.27
N MET A 198 -26.24 13.65 -12.08
CA MET A 198 -26.39 12.58 -13.07
C MET A 198 -27.02 13.04 -14.38
N GLN A 199 -27.98 13.97 -14.37
CA GLN A 199 -28.49 14.57 -15.62
C GLN A 199 -27.38 15.32 -16.38
N THR A 200 -26.46 16.01 -15.69
CA THR A 200 -25.30 16.63 -16.35
C THR A 200 -24.43 15.56 -17.01
N MET A 201 -24.15 14.49 -16.27
CA MET A 201 -23.34 13.40 -16.79
C MET A 201 -24.01 12.67 -17.96
N ASP A 202 -25.33 12.54 -18.00
CA ASP A 202 -26.07 12.01 -19.17
C ASP A 202 -25.82 12.84 -20.42
N GLN A 203 -25.68 14.15 -20.26
CA GLN A 203 -25.36 15.06 -21.37
C GLN A 203 -23.90 14.94 -21.82
N TRP A 204 -22.98 14.58 -20.92
CA TRP A 204 -21.54 14.53 -21.19
C TRP A 204 -21.03 13.15 -21.60
N TYR A 205 -21.62 12.09 -21.05
CA TYR A 205 -21.24 10.70 -21.29
C TYR A 205 -22.47 9.88 -21.72
N PRO A 206 -23.10 10.22 -22.87
CA PRO A 206 -24.19 9.45 -23.42
C PRO A 206 -23.70 8.09 -23.92
N ARG A 207 -24.63 7.20 -24.27
CA ARG A 207 -24.30 5.96 -25.00
C ARG A 207 -23.75 6.31 -26.39
N ILE A 208 -22.64 5.70 -26.78
CA ILE A 208 -21.95 5.97 -28.05
C ILE A 208 -21.88 4.71 -28.89
N LYS A 209 -22.38 4.79 -30.14
CA LYS A 209 -22.20 3.73 -31.13
C LYS A 209 -20.92 3.99 -31.91
N LEU A 210 -20.04 3.00 -31.94
CA LEU A 210 -18.68 3.17 -32.45
C LEU A 210 -18.59 3.02 -33.97
N LEU A 211 -19.51 2.28 -34.58
CA LEU A 211 -19.55 2.05 -36.02
C LEU A 211 -20.98 2.17 -36.56
N ASN A 212 -21.12 2.75 -37.75
CA ASN A 212 -22.36 2.69 -38.51
C ASN A 212 -22.34 1.43 -39.37
N GLY A 213 -22.90 0.33 -38.87
CA GLY A 213 -22.93 -0.95 -39.59
C GLY A 213 -24.17 -1.77 -39.28
N THR A 214 -24.47 -2.73 -40.16
CA THR A 214 -25.51 -3.74 -39.97
C THR A 214 -24.88 -4.98 -39.31
N GLY A 215 -25.18 -5.22 -38.03
CA GLY A 215 -24.61 -6.36 -37.29
C GLY A 215 -24.43 -6.09 -35.79
N VAL A 216 -23.47 -6.78 -35.17
CA VAL A 216 -23.03 -6.50 -33.80
C VAL A 216 -22.17 -5.24 -33.81
N VAL A 217 -22.79 -4.10 -33.50
CA VAL A 217 -22.10 -2.81 -33.39
C VAL A 217 -21.52 -2.68 -31.98
N PRO A 218 -20.22 -2.36 -31.85
CA PRO A 218 -19.64 -1.99 -30.56
C PRO A 218 -20.29 -0.70 -30.03
N GLU A 219 -20.81 -0.75 -28.82
CA GLU A 219 -21.44 0.39 -28.15
C GLU A 219 -20.80 0.61 -26.78
N ILE A 220 -20.52 1.87 -26.47
CA ILE A 220 -20.05 2.29 -25.15
C ILE A 220 -21.29 2.64 -24.31
N PRO A 221 -21.48 2.04 -23.13
CA PRO A 221 -22.61 2.35 -22.27
C PRO A 221 -22.55 3.81 -21.80
N SER A 222 -23.72 4.38 -21.51
CA SER A 222 -23.77 5.67 -20.83
C SER A 222 -23.27 5.55 -19.38
N LEU A 223 -22.84 6.67 -18.78
CA LEU A 223 -22.46 6.65 -17.37
C LEU A 223 -23.65 6.24 -16.48
N ARG A 224 -24.87 6.70 -16.80
CA ARG A 224 -26.07 6.37 -16.03
C ARG A 224 -26.43 4.90 -16.04
N GLU A 225 -26.25 4.23 -17.17
CA GLU A 225 -26.37 2.77 -17.25
C GLU A 225 -25.35 2.07 -16.35
N SER A 226 -24.22 2.70 -16.04
CA SER A 226 -23.10 2.14 -15.26
C SER A 226 -23.08 2.58 -13.80
N VAL A 227 -24.11 3.29 -13.34
CA VAL A 227 -24.23 3.82 -11.98
C VAL A 227 -25.37 3.14 -11.21
N VAL A 228 -25.22 3.04 -9.90
CA VAL A 228 -26.29 2.67 -8.98
C VAL A 228 -26.34 3.65 -7.81
N PHE A 229 -27.55 4.03 -7.38
CA PHE A 229 -27.76 4.99 -6.30
C PHE A 229 -28.07 4.31 -4.98
N TYR A 230 -27.57 4.89 -3.90
CA TYR A 230 -27.88 4.49 -2.51
C TYR A 230 -28.42 5.68 -1.76
N LYS A 231 -29.47 5.46 -0.94
CA LYS A 231 -30.12 6.55 -0.18
C LYS A 231 -29.13 7.29 0.71
N THR A 232 -28.22 6.57 1.38
CA THR A 232 -27.17 7.15 2.22
C THR A 232 -25.84 6.43 2.01
N ALA A 233 -24.75 7.06 2.49
CA ALA A 233 -23.43 6.43 2.53
C ALA A 233 -23.42 5.12 3.34
N LYS A 234 -24.26 5.05 4.39
CA LYS A 234 -24.43 3.86 5.22
C LYS A 234 -25.11 2.72 4.45
N ASP A 235 -26.11 3.01 3.63
CA ASP A 235 -26.78 1.98 2.81
C ASP A 235 -25.82 1.35 1.80
N LEU A 236 -24.89 2.13 1.25
CA LEU A 236 -23.81 1.63 0.41
C LEU A 236 -22.88 0.68 1.19
N GLU A 237 -22.47 1.06 2.40
CA GLU A 237 -21.63 0.21 3.25
C GLU A 237 -22.34 -1.09 3.63
N ASP A 238 -23.60 -0.99 4.09
CA ASP A 238 -24.41 -2.13 4.49
C ASP A 238 -24.64 -3.09 3.29
N TYR A 239 -24.78 -2.55 2.06
CA TYR A 239 -24.87 -3.35 0.84
C TYR A 239 -23.57 -4.11 0.52
N VAL A 240 -22.42 -3.43 0.54
CA VAL A 240 -21.12 -4.05 0.24
C VAL A 240 -20.74 -5.12 1.28
N MET A 241 -21.24 -4.97 2.52
CA MET A 241 -21.08 -5.96 3.59
C MET A 241 -22.13 -7.07 3.57
N SER A 242 -23.15 -6.99 2.71
CA SER A 242 -24.24 -7.95 2.67
C SER A 242 -23.87 -9.26 1.97
N ASN A 243 -24.55 -10.34 2.33
CA ASN A 243 -24.40 -11.64 1.66
C ASN A 243 -24.87 -11.65 0.19
N ASN A 244 -25.66 -10.65 -0.21
CA ASN A 244 -26.20 -10.55 -1.56
C ASN A 244 -25.25 -9.80 -2.51
N TYR A 245 -24.13 -9.27 -2.01
CA TYR A 245 -23.20 -8.47 -2.80
C TYR A 245 -22.66 -9.24 -4.01
N GLY A 246 -22.92 -8.73 -5.21
CA GLY A 246 -22.46 -9.37 -6.45
C GLY A 246 -23.23 -10.64 -6.81
N ASP A 247 -24.42 -10.87 -6.25
CA ASP A 247 -25.29 -12.01 -6.57
C ASP A 247 -26.28 -11.67 -7.69
N GLY A 248 -25.83 -11.85 -8.93
CA GLY A 248 -26.58 -11.65 -10.16
C GLY A 248 -26.85 -10.18 -10.52
N VAL A 249 -27.74 -10.00 -11.50
CA VAL A 249 -28.03 -8.68 -12.12
C VAL A 249 -28.66 -7.70 -11.13
N LYS A 250 -29.50 -8.18 -10.20
CA LYS A 250 -30.17 -7.33 -9.21
C LYS A 250 -29.24 -6.81 -8.13
N ASN A 251 -28.13 -7.52 -7.87
CA ASN A 251 -27.13 -7.14 -6.88
C ASN A 251 -25.78 -6.90 -7.58
N PRO A 252 -25.59 -5.72 -8.19
CA PRO A 252 -24.37 -5.41 -8.93
C PRO A 252 -23.12 -5.36 -8.03
N ARG A 253 -21.95 -5.63 -8.61
CA ARG A 253 -20.67 -5.39 -7.92
C ARG A 253 -20.37 -3.89 -7.93
N ILE A 254 -19.77 -3.35 -6.87
CA ILE A 254 -19.37 -1.95 -6.82
C ILE A 254 -17.89 -1.83 -7.15
N TYR A 255 -17.58 -1.15 -8.26
CA TYR A 255 -16.21 -0.86 -8.66
C TYR A 255 -15.59 0.26 -7.80
N GLY A 256 -16.38 1.31 -7.58
CA GLY A 256 -16.04 2.45 -6.74
C GLY A 256 -17.29 3.26 -6.41
N GLY A 257 -17.23 4.05 -5.35
CA GLY A 257 -18.32 4.93 -4.90
C GLY A 257 -17.92 6.39 -4.89
N ILE A 258 -18.83 7.26 -5.35
CA ILE A 258 -18.78 8.71 -5.16
C ILE A 258 -19.79 9.04 -4.06
N VAL A 259 -19.28 9.44 -2.89
CA VAL A 259 -20.12 9.78 -1.74
C VAL A 259 -20.00 11.28 -1.51
N PHE A 260 -21.11 12.00 -1.61
CA PHE A 260 -21.17 13.42 -1.30
C PHE A 260 -21.53 13.59 0.17
N ASP A 261 -20.56 14.02 0.96
CA ASP A 261 -20.69 14.23 2.42
C ASP A 261 -21.33 15.61 2.71
N LYS A 262 -21.05 16.61 1.87
CA LYS A 262 -21.68 17.94 1.90
C LYS A 262 -22.08 18.35 0.50
N PHE A 263 -23.33 18.76 0.32
CA PHE A 263 -23.92 19.13 -0.97
C PHE A 263 -24.99 20.22 -0.76
N PRO A 264 -25.33 21.01 -1.79
CA PRO A 264 -26.34 22.07 -1.71
C PRO A 264 -27.75 21.53 -1.41
N GLY A 265 -28.54 22.33 -0.67
CA GLY A 265 -29.98 22.13 -0.56
C GLY A 265 -30.71 22.35 -1.88
N ASP A 266 -31.97 21.90 -1.99
CA ASP A 266 -32.78 21.96 -3.22
C ASP A 266 -32.88 23.39 -3.82
N ASP A 267 -32.87 24.42 -2.98
CA ASP A 267 -32.91 25.85 -3.34
C ASP A 267 -31.54 26.44 -3.72
N GLU A 268 -30.46 25.79 -3.28
CA GLU A 268 -29.07 26.20 -3.52
C GLU A 268 -28.44 25.48 -4.72
N ILE A 269 -29.12 24.51 -5.33
CA ILE A 269 -28.61 23.81 -6.52
C ILE A 269 -28.36 24.83 -7.64
N GLY A 270 -27.20 24.71 -8.28
CA GLY A 270 -26.75 25.64 -9.32
C GLY A 270 -26.13 26.93 -8.78
N GLN A 271 -26.00 27.10 -7.46
CA GLN A 271 -25.32 28.23 -6.83
C GLN A 271 -23.94 27.83 -6.26
N PHE A 272 -23.11 28.84 -5.97
CA PHE A 272 -21.78 28.61 -5.39
C PHE A 272 -21.88 28.16 -3.94
N THR A 273 -21.77 26.86 -3.73
CA THR A 273 -21.77 26.22 -2.41
C THR A 273 -20.56 25.32 -2.23
N SER A 274 -20.20 25.06 -0.98
CA SER A 274 -19.13 24.14 -0.63
C SER A 274 -19.63 22.70 -0.75
N ILE A 275 -18.97 21.92 -1.61
CA ILE A 275 -19.22 20.49 -1.80
C ILE A 275 -18.05 19.72 -1.19
N GLU A 276 -18.37 18.70 -0.41
CA GLU A 276 -17.41 17.74 0.15
C GLU A 276 -17.79 16.35 -0.34
N TYR A 277 -16.81 15.59 -0.80
CA TYR A 277 -17.03 14.25 -1.31
C TYR A 277 -15.86 13.33 -0.99
N SER A 278 -16.17 12.04 -0.90
CA SER A 278 -15.20 10.96 -0.75
C SER A 278 -15.33 9.96 -1.90
N LEU A 279 -14.19 9.54 -2.44
CA LEU A 279 -14.10 8.44 -3.40
C LEU A 279 -13.74 7.15 -2.68
N ARG A 280 -14.60 6.14 -2.79
CA ARG A 280 -14.48 4.87 -2.08
C ARG A 280 -14.18 3.76 -3.07
N LEU A 281 -12.92 3.33 -3.16
CA LEU A 281 -12.47 2.27 -4.06
C LEU A 281 -11.75 1.15 -3.30
N ASN A 282 -11.68 -0.04 -3.91
CA ASN A 282 -11.01 -1.19 -3.31
C ASN A 282 -9.49 -0.95 -3.20
N SER A 283 -9.02 -0.77 -1.97
CA SER A 283 -7.61 -0.57 -1.61
C SER A 283 -7.07 -1.71 -0.71
N THR A 284 -7.64 -2.90 -0.87
CA THR A 284 -7.21 -4.10 -0.14
C THR A 284 -5.77 -4.46 -0.54
N LEU A 285 -4.89 -4.55 0.45
CA LEU A 285 -3.50 -4.95 0.22
C LEU A 285 -3.41 -6.46 -0.02
N GLY A 286 -2.54 -6.84 -0.95
CA GLY A 286 -2.20 -8.23 -1.18
C GLY A 286 -1.36 -8.82 -0.05
N ARG A 287 -1.04 -10.11 -0.18
CA ARG A 287 -0.14 -10.82 0.75
C ARG A 287 1.21 -10.09 0.82
N ARG A 288 1.78 -9.98 2.03
CA ARG A 288 3.03 -9.24 2.29
C ARG A 288 2.96 -7.73 1.98
N GLY A 289 1.78 -7.13 1.95
CA GLY A 289 1.61 -5.67 1.78
C GLY A 289 1.74 -5.19 0.33
N VAL A 290 1.68 -6.10 -0.66
CA VAL A 290 1.69 -5.73 -2.08
C VAL A 290 0.52 -4.80 -2.39
N THR A 291 0.79 -3.71 -3.11
CA THR A 291 -0.22 -2.72 -3.48
C THR A 291 -1.39 -3.38 -4.20
N GLY A 292 -2.61 -3.11 -3.70
CA GLY A 292 -3.86 -3.58 -4.27
C GLY A 292 -4.25 -2.90 -5.58
N LEU A 293 -5.54 -2.91 -5.90
CA LEU A 293 -6.08 -2.27 -7.10
C LEU A 293 -5.84 -0.75 -7.07
N VAL A 294 -6.24 -0.12 -5.97
CA VAL A 294 -6.08 1.32 -5.74
C VAL A 294 -5.12 1.58 -4.58
N PRO A 295 -4.13 2.47 -4.74
CA PRO A 295 -3.29 2.95 -3.63
C PRO A 295 -4.16 3.51 -2.49
N ARG A 296 -3.75 3.28 -1.25
CA ARG A 296 -4.41 3.88 -0.09
C ARG A 296 -4.04 5.35 0.00
N THR A 297 -5.04 6.21 0.12
CA THR A 297 -4.89 7.64 0.44
C THR A 297 -5.08 7.91 1.94
N ILE A 298 -5.61 6.95 2.70
CA ILE A 298 -5.90 7.04 4.13
C ILE A 298 -4.85 6.26 4.92
N GLY A 299 -4.28 6.92 5.93
CA GLY A 299 -3.21 6.45 6.80
C GLY A 299 -2.40 7.68 7.21
N ASP A 300 -2.30 7.96 8.50
CA ASP A 300 -1.71 9.19 9.03
C ASP A 300 -0.26 8.94 9.48
N PRO A 301 0.76 9.37 8.71
CA PRO A 301 0.77 9.61 7.26
C PRO A 301 0.99 8.30 6.46
N PRO A 302 0.81 8.28 5.11
CA PRO A 302 1.48 7.27 4.28
C PRO A 302 2.96 7.31 4.67
N ALA A 303 3.58 6.17 4.96
CA ALA A 303 4.92 6.13 5.51
C ALA A 303 5.88 6.88 4.57
N LEU A 304 6.13 8.16 4.85
CA LEU A 304 7.23 8.88 4.27
C LEU A 304 8.44 8.16 4.82
N PHE A 305 9.12 7.42 3.97
CA PHE A 305 10.37 6.78 4.30
C PHE A 305 11.46 7.83 4.07
N PRO A 306 11.90 8.59 5.10
CA PRO A 306 12.89 9.66 4.90
C PRO A 306 14.22 9.14 4.33
N PHE A 307 14.45 7.82 4.43
CA PHE A 307 15.61 7.13 3.91
C PHE A 307 15.35 6.40 2.58
N GLN A 308 14.16 6.50 2.00
CA GLN A 308 13.89 5.95 0.68
C GLN A 308 14.62 6.78 -0.38
N ARG A 309 15.57 6.13 -1.05
CA ARG A 309 16.33 6.72 -2.17
C ARG A 309 15.90 6.16 -3.52
N LYS A 310 15.39 4.92 -3.52
CA LYS A 310 14.91 4.23 -4.73
C LYS A 310 13.54 4.75 -5.15
N LEU A 311 13.37 4.95 -6.45
CA LEU A 311 12.07 5.22 -7.07
C LEU A 311 11.13 4.03 -6.92
N ASP A 312 10.00 4.23 -6.25
CA ASP A 312 8.92 3.24 -6.21
C ASP A 312 7.85 3.60 -7.25
N ILE A 313 7.91 2.93 -8.39
CA ILE A 313 6.99 3.13 -9.51
C ILE A 313 5.69 2.33 -9.38
N SER A 314 5.46 1.60 -8.27
CA SER A 314 4.31 0.68 -8.16
C SER A 314 2.97 1.39 -7.99
N TYR A 315 2.96 2.60 -7.41
CA TYR A 315 1.74 3.33 -7.06
C TYR A 315 1.22 4.23 -8.18
N TYR A 316 2.12 4.90 -8.91
CA TYR A 316 1.76 5.89 -9.93
C TYR A 316 0.86 5.35 -11.07
N PRO A 317 1.25 4.28 -11.81
CA PRO A 317 0.39 3.73 -12.85
C PRO A 317 -0.93 3.21 -12.29
N ARG A 318 -0.94 2.65 -11.08
CA ARG A 318 -2.20 2.19 -10.43
C ARG A 318 -3.11 3.35 -10.09
N TYR A 319 -2.58 4.47 -9.60
CA TYR A 319 -3.36 5.65 -9.26
C TYR A 319 -4.12 6.21 -10.47
N VAL A 320 -3.43 6.32 -11.62
CA VAL A 320 -4.01 6.91 -12.84
C VAL A 320 -4.87 5.94 -13.64
N THR A 321 -4.58 4.64 -13.62
CA THR A 321 -5.28 3.64 -14.45
C THR A 321 -6.40 2.88 -13.73
N SER A 322 -6.44 2.91 -12.39
CA SER A 322 -7.49 2.24 -11.61
C SER A 322 -8.82 3.00 -11.59
N GLY A 323 -8.87 4.21 -12.15
CA GLY A 323 -10.09 5.02 -12.19
C GLY A 323 -10.31 5.93 -10.98
N PHE A 324 -9.47 5.86 -9.93
CA PHE A 324 -9.53 6.83 -8.82
C PHE A 324 -9.37 8.27 -9.32
N MET A 325 -8.29 8.53 -10.06
CA MET A 325 -8.04 9.85 -10.65
C MET A 325 -9.14 10.23 -11.65
N THR A 326 -9.65 9.27 -12.42
CA THR A 326 -10.76 9.47 -13.36
C THR A 326 -12.06 9.93 -12.71
N LEU A 327 -12.45 9.30 -11.59
CA LEU A 327 -13.63 9.71 -10.83
C LEU A 327 -13.41 11.06 -10.13
N GLN A 328 -12.19 11.33 -9.69
CA GLN A 328 -11.83 12.64 -9.13
C GLN A 328 -11.97 13.74 -10.19
N THR A 329 -11.36 13.55 -11.35
CA THR A 329 -11.45 14.45 -12.52
C THR A 329 -12.91 14.65 -12.94
N LEU A 330 -13.74 13.61 -12.91
CA LEU A 330 -15.18 13.70 -13.19
C LEU A 330 -15.90 14.68 -12.26
N VAL A 331 -15.72 14.52 -10.94
CA VAL A 331 -16.34 15.38 -9.95
C VAL A 331 -15.77 16.80 -10.05
N THR A 332 -14.46 16.95 -10.26
CA THR A 332 -13.83 18.26 -10.47
C THR A 332 -14.41 18.96 -11.70
N ARG A 333 -14.57 18.27 -12.84
CA ARG A 333 -15.22 18.82 -14.03
C ARG A 333 -16.62 19.34 -13.75
N PHE A 334 -17.41 18.55 -13.04
CA PHE A 334 -18.77 18.95 -12.64
C PHE A 334 -18.77 20.21 -11.76
N VAL A 335 -17.96 20.22 -10.70
CA VAL A 335 -17.90 21.34 -9.74
C VAL A 335 -17.34 22.60 -10.40
N THR A 336 -16.31 22.49 -11.25
CA THR A 336 -15.72 23.62 -11.98
C THR A 336 -16.67 24.19 -13.01
N CYS A 337 -17.39 23.33 -13.74
CA CYS A 337 -18.39 23.73 -14.72
C CYS A 337 -19.58 24.45 -14.07
N MET A 338 -20.06 23.92 -12.95
CA MET A 338 -21.30 24.32 -12.29
C MET A 338 -22.43 24.51 -13.32
N PRO A 339 -23.03 23.41 -13.81
CA PRO A 339 -24.01 23.44 -14.89
C PRO A 339 -25.18 24.38 -14.62
N GLU A 340 -25.79 24.91 -15.67
CA GLU A 340 -27.03 25.67 -15.56
C GLU A 340 -28.12 24.82 -14.92
N TRP A 341 -28.86 25.39 -13.98
CA TRP A 341 -29.92 24.71 -13.25
C TRP A 341 -31.23 25.50 -13.30
N SER A 342 -32.33 24.80 -13.58
CA SER A 342 -33.68 25.33 -13.47
C SER A 342 -34.38 24.71 -12.26
N SER A 343 -34.52 25.48 -11.19
CA SER A 343 -35.24 25.05 -9.98
C SER A 343 -36.71 24.73 -10.23
N ALA A 344 -37.36 25.45 -11.16
CA ALA A 344 -38.77 25.24 -11.51
C ALA A 344 -39.03 23.89 -12.20
N THR A 345 -38.11 23.43 -13.04
CA THR A 345 -38.28 22.17 -13.80
C THR A 345 -37.47 21.01 -13.25
N LYS A 346 -36.59 21.26 -12.27
CA LYS A 346 -35.58 20.32 -11.75
C LYS A 346 -34.74 19.70 -12.88
N LYS A 347 -34.27 20.54 -13.80
CA LYS A 347 -33.47 20.12 -14.97
C LYS A 347 -32.23 20.97 -15.17
N THR A 348 -31.24 20.35 -15.80
CA THR A 348 -30.01 21.01 -16.29
C THR A 348 -29.83 20.82 -17.79
N THR A 349 -29.25 21.81 -18.45
CA THR A 349 -28.84 21.73 -19.87
C THR A 349 -27.47 21.08 -20.04
N GLY A 350 -26.73 20.88 -18.95
CA GLY A 350 -25.33 20.43 -18.95
C GLY A 350 -24.34 21.47 -19.50
N LYS A 351 -24.79 22.70 -19.79
CA LYS A 351 -23.92 23.83 -20.15
C LYS A 351 -23.36 24.46 -18.88
N CYS A 352 -22.08 24.82 -18.90
CA CYS A 352 -21.42 25.45 -17.77
C CYS A 352 -21.86 26.90 -17.61
N GLN A 353 -22.17 27.31 -16.38
CA GLN A 353 -22.47 28.72 -16.08
C GLN A 353 -21.23 29.61 -16.26
N ARG A 354 -20.03 29.05 -16.10
CA ARG A 354 -18.75 29.72 -16.35
C ARG A 354 -18.22 29.33 -17.73
N PRO A 355 -18.15 30.27 -18.70
CA PRO A 355 -17.64 29.97 -20.03
C PRO A 355 -16.19 29.46 -20.03
N GLN A 356 -15.36 29.87 -19.07
CA GLN A 356 -13.97 29.44 -18.93
C GLN A 356 -13.82 27.97 -18.52
N ALA A 357 -14.89 27.32 -18.03
CA ALA A 357 -14.87 25.92 -17.64
C ALA A 357 -15.03 24.96 -18.84
N THR A 358 -15.31 25.49 -20.03
CA THR A 358 -15.43 24.71 -21.27
C THR A 358 -14.46 25.28 -22.31
N ALA A 359 -13.65 24.41 -22.91
CA ALA A 359 -12.77 24.78 -24.02
C ALA A 359 -13.59 25.26 -25.22
N LEU A 360 -13.08 26.28 -25.91
CA LEU A 360 -13.66 26.76 -27.15
C LEU A 360 -13.62 25.64 -28.20
N LYS A 361 -14.71 25.53 -28.97
CA LYS A 361 -14.74 24.62 -30.11
C LYS A 361 -13.79 25.14 -31.19
N SER A 362 -12.76 24.36 -31.49
CA SER A 362 -11.77 24.63 -32.52
C SER A 362 -11.21 23.30 -33.01
N ASP A 363 -11.01 23.15 -34.32
CA ASP A 363 -10.51 21.91 -34.93
C ASP A 363 -9.13 21.52 -34.34
N ASP A 364 -8.27 22.49 -34.05
CA ASP A 364 -6.94 22.25 -33.46
C ASP A 364 -7.04 21.72 -32.02
N ILE A 365 -7.92 22.31 -31.21
CA ILE A 365 -8.13 21.90 -29.81
C ILE A 365 -8.79 20.52 -29.78
N ASP A 366 -9.81 20.32 -30.61
CA ASP A 366 -10.53 19.05 -30.69
C ASP A 366 -9.61 17.91 -31.13
N LYS A 367 -8.69 18.17 -32.07
CA LYS A 367 -7.66 17.19 -32.46
C LYS A 367 -6.72 16.83 -31.31
N GLN A 368 -6.29 17.82 -30.51
CA GLN A 368 -5.44 17.56 -29.33
C GLN A 368 -6.19 16.80 -28.23
N LEU A 369 -7.46 17.15 -28.00
CA LEU A 369 -8.31 16.45 -27.04
C LEU A 369 -8.53 15.00 -27.46
N MET A 370 -8.81 14.74 -28.74
CA MET A 370 -8.95 13.37 -29.25
C MET A 370 -7.65 12.59 -29.16
N ALA A 371 -6.50 13.21 -29.41
CA ALA A 371 -5.19 12.56 -29.27
C ALA A 371 -4.92 12.08 -27.83
N SER A 372 -5.56 12.68 -26.81
CA SER A 372 -5.45 12.18 -25.43
C SER A 372 -6.06 10.78 -25.24
N LEU A 373 -7.03 10.41 -26.08
CA LEU A 373 -7.64 9.07 -26.07
C LEU A 373 -6.66 7.99 -26.54
N ASP A 374 -5.68 8.35 -27.38
CA ASP A 374 -4.62 7.41 -27.80
C ASP A 374 -3.73 7.00 -26.63
N SER A 375 -3.66 7.80 -25.57
CA SER A 375 -2.90 7.48 -24.35
C SER A 375 -3.71 6.64 -23.35
N ASP A 376 -5.01 6.44 -23.59
CA ASP A 376 -5.86 5.63 -22.72
C ASP A 376 -5.72 4.14 -23.04
N VAL A 377 -4.92 3.48 -22.21
CA VAL A 377 -4.61 2.05 -22.30
C VAL A 377 -5.82 1.11 -22.18
N ARG A 378 -6.98 1.59 -21.72
CA ARG A 378 -8.22 0.77 -21.65
C ARG A 378 -9.02 0.80 -22.96
N ILE A 379 -8.86 1.84 -23.78
CA ILE A 379 -9.63 2.01 -25.02
C ILE A 379 -8.78 1.93 -26.29
N GLN A 380 -7.44 1.92 -26.18
CA GLN A 380 -6.50 1.85 -27.31
C GLN A 380 -6.85 0.76 -28.35
N PHE A 381 -7.28 -0.44 -27.91
CA PHE A 381 -7.67 -1.52 -28.82
C PHE A 381 -8.90 -1.18 -29.69
N VAL A 382 -9.81 -0.37 -29.15
CA VAL A 382 -11.12 -0.03 -29.73
C VAL A 382 -11.03 1.26 -30.57
N LEU A 383 -10.12 2.17 -30.22
CA LEU A 383 -10.01 3.49 -30.83
C LEU A 383 -9.47 3.47 -32.28
N SER A 384 -8.71 2.43 -32.65
CA SER A 384 -8.14 2.25 -34.00
C SER A 384 -9.17 2.28 -35.14
N SER A 385 -10.47 2.17 -34.81
CA SER A 385 -11.59 2.15 -35.75
C SER A 385 -12.58 3.33 -35.58
N LEU A 386 -12.29 4.32 -34.72
CA LEU A 386 -13.27 5.35 -34.34
C LEU A 386 -13.24 6.62 -35.19
N LEU A 387 -14.42 6.95 -35.70
CA LEU A 387 -14.76 8.23 -36.33
C LEU A 387 -14.98 9.31 -35.24
N SER A 388 -14.72 10.57 -35.61
CA SER A 388 -14.84 11.77 -34.79
C SER A 388 -16.25 11.98 -34.21
N ALA A 389 -16.56 11.32 -33.10
CA ALA A 389 -17.84 11.50 -32.41
C ALA A 389 -17.79 12.76 -31.54
N GLU A 390 -18.61 13.77 -31.85
CA GLU A 390 -18.84 14.95 -30.99
C GLU A 390 -19.20 14.56 -29.53
N ALA A 391 -19.81 13.38 -29.35
CA ALA A 391 -20.09 12.80 -28.04
C ALA A 391 -18.84 12.51 -27.20
N LEU A 392 -17.70 12.17 -27.81
CA LEU A 392 -16.42 11.98 -27.11
C LEU A 392 -15.74 13.31 -26.79
N LEU A 393 -15.91 14.33 -27.66
CA LEU A 393 -15.31 15.65 -27.48
C LEU A 393 -15.97 16.46 -26.35
N LYS A 394 -17.29 16.39 -26.21
CA LYS A 394 -18.05 17.16 -25.22
C LYS A 394 -17.52 17.05 -23.78
N PRO A 395 -17.22 15.86 -23.23
CA PRO A 395 -16.62 15.74 -21.90
C PRO A 395 -15.16 16.18 -21.86
N LEU A 396 -14.39 15.96 -22.94
CA LEU A 396 -12.97 16.32 -23.01
C LEU A 396 -12.74 17.84 -23.03
N ARG A 397 -13.72 18.62 -23.50
CA ARG A 397 -13.67 20.08 -23.46
C ARG A 397 -13.84 20.66 -22.04
N GLN A 398 -14.34 19.90 -21.08
CA GLN A 398 -14.56 20.40 -19.71
C GLN A 398 -13.25 20.42 -18.90
N VAL A 399 -13.01 21.52 -18.18
CA VAL A 399 -11.85 21.68 -17.30
C VAL A 399 -11.97 20.79 -16.06
N PRO A 400 -10.92 20.07 -15.62
CA PRO A 400 -9.61 19.97 -16.24
C PRO A 400 -9.61 19.09 -17.50
N GLN A 401 -9.00 19.62 -18.56
CA GLN A 401 -8.78 18.88 -19.80
C GLN A 401 -7.63 17.88 -19.65
N PRO A 402 -7.66 16.73 -20.35
CA PRO A 402 -6.69 15.65 -20.16
C PRO A 402 -5.24 16.01 -20.49
N TYR A 403 -4.99 17.02 -21.33
CA TYR A 403 -3.62 17.47 -21.64
C TYR A 403 -3.00 18.35 -20.55
N LEU A 404 -3.78 18.83 -19.57
CA LEU A 404 -3.31 19.60 -18.41
C LEU A 404 -3.56 18.82 -17.12
N GLY A 405 -2.51 18.21 -16.59
CA GLY A 405 -2.57 17.53 -15.28
C GLY A 405 -3.18 16.12 -15.30
N GLY A 406 -3.46 15.56 -16.48
CA GLY A 406 -3.91 14.17 -16.65
C GLY A 406 -2.77 13.15 -16.60
N ALA A 407 -1.53 13.53 -16.25
CA ALA A 407 -0.40 12.63 -16.17
C ALA A 407 0.30 12.74 -14.82
N VAL A 408 0.84 11.62 -14.36
CA VAL A 408 1.59 11.54 -13.12
C VAL A 408 2.96 10.94 -13.40
N ALA A 409 3.98 11.53 -12.77
CA ALA A 409 5.35 11.05 -12.78
C ALA A 409 6.00 11.23 -11.40
N PRO A 410 6.93 10.36 -11.01
CA PRO A 410 7.74 10.57 -9.82
C PRO A 410 8.69 11.75 -10.02
N PHE A 411 9.00 12.43 -8.92
CA PHE A 411 10.11 13.38 -8.88
C PHE A 411 11.45 12.64 -9.11
N PRO A 412 12.43 13.29 -9.75
CA PRO A 412 13.76 12.71 -9.91
C PRO A 412 14.44 12.49 -8.55
N ILE A 413 15.31 11.50 -8.49
CA ILE A 413 16.09 11.17 -7.30
C ILE A 413 17.51 11.73 -7.39
N GLU A 414 18.15 11.87 -6.22
CA GLU A 414 19.58 12.17 -6.13
C GLU A 414 20.43 10.89 -6.25
N THR A 415 21.70 11.07 -6.62
CA THR A 415 22.65 9.96 -6.72
C THR A 415 22.80 9.21 -5.39
N TYR A 416 22.78 7.88 -5.43
CA TYR A 416 23.01 7.06 -4.24
C TYR A 416 23.69 5.72 -4.58
N ILE A 417 24.30 5.11 -3.58
CA ILE A 417 24.87 3.75 -3.69
C ILE A 417 23.80 2.75 -3.24
N SER A 418 23.43 1.85 -4.14
CA SER A 418 22.59 0.69 -3.85
C SER A 418 23.48 -0.52 -3.60
N SER A 419 23.11 -1.36 -2.62
CA SER A 419 23.78 -2.63 -2.37
C SER A 419 22.76 -3.75 -2.53
N PRO A 420 22.64 -4.35 -3.74
CA PRO A 420 21.62 -5.36 -4.06
C PRO A 420 21.65 -6.58 -3.13
N PHE A 421 22.78 -6.83 -2.47
CA PHE A 421 22.94 -7.86 -1.45
C PHE A 421 21.81 -7.84 -0.41
N TYR A 422 21.55 -6.67 0.18
CA TYR A 422 20.60 -6.56 1.29
C TYR A 422 19.17 -6.82 0.83
N ASP A 423 18.83 -6.47 -0.41
CA ASP A 423 17.53 -6.79 -1.00
C ASP A 423 17.34 -8.29 -1.23
N GLN A 424 18.41 -9.02 -1.58
CA GLN A 424 18.38 -10.46 -1.76
C GLN A 424 18.27 -11.23 -0.43
N VAL A 425 18.96 -10.76 0.62
CA VAL A 425 18.97 -11.47 1.91
C VAL A 425 17.86 -11.05 2.86
N LYS A 426 17.11 -9.97 2.59
CA LYS A 426 16.12 -9.39 3.54
C LYS A 426 15.14 -10.40 4.15
N ASP A 427 14.63 -11.35 3.36
CA ASP A 427 13.62 -12.33 3.78
C ASP A 427 14.21 -13.38 4.73
N VAL A 428 15.52 -13.66 4.61
CA VAL A 428 16.24 -14.67 5.42
C VAL A 428 17.14 -14.04 6.48
N PHE A 429 17.36 -12.73 6.44
CA PHE A 429 18.31 -12.01 7.29
C PHE A 429 18.06 -12.31 8.77
N ALA A 430 16.81 -12.15 9.25
CA ALA A 430 16.45 -12.45 10.63
C ALA A 430 16.67 -13.93 11.00
N LEU A 431 16.41 -14.86 10.07
CA LEU A 431 16.60 -16.29 10.30
C LEU A 431 18.08 -16.63 10.47
N VAL A 432 18.96 -16.00 9.69
CA VAL A 432 20.42 -16.17 9.83
C VAL A 432 20.89 -15.76 11.23
N PHE A 433 20.42 -14.61 11.75
CA PHE A 433 20.75 -14.17 13.10
C PHE A 433 20.16 -15.08 14.20
N ILE A 434 18.95 -15.59 14.00
CA ILE A 434 18.34 -16.57 14.93
C ILE A 434 19.20 -17.84 14.99
N LEU A 435 19.61 -18.39 13.83
CA LEU A 435 20.46 -19.57 13.77
C LEU A 435 21.85 -19.33 14.39
N ALA A 436 22.42 -18.14 14.15
CA ALA A 436 23.70 -17.72 14.72
C ALA A 436 23.70 -17.76 16.25
N TYR A 437 22.63 -17.24 16.88
CA TYR A 437 22.53 -17.20 18.35
C TYR A 437 21.81 -18.40 18.97
N LEU A 438 21.24 -19.31 18.17
CA LEU A 438 20.49 -20.48 18.67
C LEU A 438 21.34 -21.34 19.61
N TYR A 439 22.59 -21.58 19.26
CA TYR A 439 23.50 -22.35 20.10
C TYR A 439 23.77 -21.64 21.44
N CYS A 440 23.99 -20.32 21.42
CA CYS A 440 24.19 -19.52 22.63
C CYS A 440 22.96 -19.60 23.56
N VAL A 441 21.75 -19.44 23.00
CA VAL A 441 20.50 -19.57 23.76
C VAL A 441 20.32 -20.98 24.33
N SER A 442 20.58 -22.02 23.52
CA SER A 442 20.51 -23.41 23.97
C SER A 442 21.45 -23.68 25.15
N ARG A 443 22.69 -23.17 25.09
CA ARG A 443 23.66 -23.30 26.18
C ARG A 443 23.25 -22.56 27.45
N ILE A 444 22.69 -21.35 27.33
CA ILE A 444 22.12 -20.62 28.47
C ILE A 444 21.04 -21.46 29.16
N LEU A 445 20.14 -22.06 28.37
CA LEU A 445 19.06 -22.91 28.88
C LEU A 445 19.59 -24.16 29.58
N VAL A 446 20.56 -24.88 28.98
CA VAL A 446 21.16 -26.07 29.61
C VAL A 446 21.77 -25.73 30.96
N VAL A 447 22.48 -24.61 31.07
CA VAL A 447 23.10 -24.19 32.34
C VAL A 447 22.03 -23.83 33.39
N PHE A 448 20.93 -23.19 32.98
CA PHE A 448 19.80 -22.91 33.88
C PHE A 448 19.04 -24.16 34.30
N ILE A 449 18.86 -25.13 33.40
CA ILE A 449 18.24 -26.42 33.71
C ILE A 449 19.12 -27.19 34.69
N GLN A 450 20.42 -27.30 34.42
CA GLN A 450 21.37 -27.95 35.33
C GLN A 450 21.37 -27.29 36.72
N GLU A 451 21.36 -25.95 36.80
CA GLU A 451 21.30 -25.21 38.07
C GLU A 451 19.98 -25.46 38.83
N LYS A 452 18.88 -25.71 38.11
CA LYS A 452 17.58 -26.07 38.69
C LYS A 452 17.54 -27.54 39.13
N GLU A 453 17.96 -28.47 38.28
CA GLU A 453 17.93 -29.93 38.54
C GLU A 453 18.83 -30.31 39.73
N SER A 454 20.04 -29.73 39.78
CA SER A 454 20.96 -29.90 40.91
C SER A 454 20.52 -29.15 42.18
N ARG A 455 19.41 -28.40 42.12
CA ARG A 455 18.90 -27.52 43.19
C ARG A 455 19.92 -26.51 43.70
N LEU A 456 20.98 -26.23 42.93
CA LEU A 456 22.04 -25.28 43.30
C LEU A 456 21.49 -23.87 43.48
N ARG A 457 20.46 -23.48 42.72
CA ARG A 457 19.77 -22.20 42.90
C ARG A 457 19.13 -22.06 44.27
N GLU A 458 18.38 -23.07 44.70
CA GLU A 458 17.69 -23.07 45.99
C GLU A 458 18.70 -23.20 47.15
N TYR A 459 19.77 -23.98 46.95
CA TYR A 459 20.88 -24.06 47.90
C TYR A 459 21.54 -22.69 48.13
N MET A 460 21.80 -21.92 47.06
CA MET A 460 22.34 -20.56 47.19
C MET A 460 21.37 -19.60 47.91
N LYS A 461 20.05 -19.75 47.69
CA LYS A 461 19.03 -18.97 48.41
C LYS A 461 19.06 -19.30 49.92
N ILE A 462 19.20 -20.57 50.29
CA ILE A 462 19.34 -21.01 51.69
C ILE A 462 20.62 -20.44 52.33
N LEU A 463 21.71 -20.32 51.58
CA LEU A 463 22.94 -19.67 52.02
C LEU A 463 22.84 -18.13 52.14
N GLY A 464 21.68 -17.54 51.85
CA GLY A 464 21.41 -16.12 52.02
C GLY A 464 21.67 -15.26 50.78
N VAL A 465 21.87 -15.88 49.60
CA VAL A 465 22.01 -15.15 48.32
C VAL A 465 20.62 -14.72 47.83
N LYS A 466 20.42 -13.43 47.61
CA LYS A 466 19.18 -12.89 47.04
C LYS A 466 19.03 -13.31 45.58
N GLU A 467 17.83 -13.69 45.16
CA GLU A 467 17.52 -14.12 43.78
C GLU A 467 17.91 -13.08 42.72
N LYS A 468 17.71 -11.79 43.02
CA LYS A 468 18.14 -10.68 42.16
C LYS A 468 19.65 -10.72 41.86
N ALA A 469 20.48 -11.09 42.83
CA ALA A 469 21.93 -11.18 42.66
C ALA A 469 22.32 -12.33 41.70
N ILE A 470 21.60 -13.45 41.75
CA ILE A 470 21.79 -14.60 40.86
C ILE A 470 21.47 -14.19 39.41
N ILE A 471 20.32 -13.57 39.20
CA ILE A 471 19.88 -13.11 37.87
C ILE A 471 20.87 -12.08 37.30
N ILE A 472 21.22 -11.05 38.07
CA ILE A 472 22.18 -10.01 37.66
C ILE A 472 23.54 -10.61 37.29
N SER A 473 24.04 -11.60 38.06
CA SER A 473 25.33 -12.24 37.76
C SER A 473 25.34 -12.94 36.40
N TRP A 474 24.23 -13.58 36.01
CA TRP A 474 24.09 -14.24 34.71
C TRP A 474 23.98 -13.22 33.56
N TYR A 475 23.20 -12.14 33.74
CA TYR A 475 23.13 -11.05 32.77
C TYR A 475 24.51 -10.41 32.52
N ILE A 476 25.28 -10.13 33.57
CA ILE A 476 26.63 -9.57 33.43
C ILE A 476 27.57 -10.58 32.73
N THR A 477 27.49 -11.86 33.08
CA THR A 477 28.35 -12.89 32.47
C THR A 477 28.10 -13.02 30.97
N TYR A 478 26.84 -13.19 30.56
CA TYR A 478 26.50 -13.34 29.14
C TYR A 478 26.58 -12.02 28.38
N GLY A 479 26.27 -10.89 29.01
CA GLY A 479 26.50 -9.56 28.45
C GLY A 479 27.98 -9.35 28.11
N ALA A 480 28.90 -9.76 28.98
CA ALA A 480 30.34 -9.67 28.72
C ALA A 480 30.85 -10.66 27.66
N ILE A 481 30.15 -11.78 27.44
CA ILE A 481 30.45 -12.73 26.36
C ILE A 481 29.95 -12.16 25.03
N LEU A 482 28.69 -11.74 24.97
CA LEU A 482 28.08 -11.16 23.77
C LEU A 482 28.74 -9.83 23.34
N LEU A 483 29.21 -9.03 24.29
CA LEU A 483 29.98 -7.84 23.97
C LEU A 483 31.32 -8.20 23.32
N ARG A 484 31.99 -9.26 23.80
CA ARG A 484 33.22 -9.77 23.18
C ARG A 484 32.97 -10.36 21.80
N THR A 485 31.85 -11.06 21.60
CA THR A 485 31.48 -11.53 20.25
C THR A 485 31.22 -10.37 19.32
N ALA A 486 30.48 -9.34 19.75
CA ALA A 486 30.24 -8.15 18.95
C ALA A 486 31.56 -7.44 18.56
N PHE A 487 32.52 -7.32 19.47
CA PHE A 487 33.85 -6.79 19.13
C PHE A 487 34.57 -7.67 18.11
N ALA A 488 34.52 -8.99 18.25
CA ALA A 488 35.10 -9.92 17.27
C ALA A 488 34.39 -9.81 15.90
N GLU A 489 33.07 -9.69 15.88
CA GLU A 489 32.24 -9.46 14.68
C GLU A 489 32.49 -8.11 14.02
N SER A 490 32.93 -7.09 14.77
CA SER A 490 33.33 -5.78 14.23
C SER A 490 34.76 -5.71 13.70
N SER A 491 35.57 -6.72 14.02
CA SER A 491 36.98 -6.81 13.62
C SER A 491 37.30 -7.52 12.28
N PRO A 492 36.37 -8.02 11.44
CA PRO A 492 36.73 -8.61 10.18
C PRO A 492 36.99 -7.52 9.14
N HIS A 493 38.28 -7.15 9.06
CA HIS A 493 38.99 -6.61 7.89
C HIS A 493 38.52 -5.28 7.27
N GLN A 494 39.36 -4.25 7.50
CA GLN A 494 39.86 -3.38 6.43
C GLN A 494 40.33 -4.19 5.22
#